data_AF-A0A7Y3EFG7-F1
#
_entry.id   AF-A0A7Y3EFG7-F1
#
_cell.length_a   1.000
_cell.length_b   1.000
_cell.length_c   1.000
_cell.angle_alpha   90.00
_cell.angle_beta   90.00
_cell.angle_gamma   90.00
#
_symmetry.space_group_name_H-M   'P 1'
#
loop_
_entity.id
_entity.type
_entity.pdbx_description
1 polymer ?
#
loop_
_entity_poly.entity_id
_entity_poly.type
_entity_poly.pdbx_seq_one_letter_code
_entity_poly.pdbx_strand_id
1 'polypeptide(L)'
;MAHRSSSVATEGLRRRDFLAYFSGIGLGGTLFPGVLWARSRDLPEITPETVASAAEIAGLDFTESESEMMLRGLENNLRSYRALREVPIPNDVAPAVRFDPTLAGRAAPSGVD
;
A
#
# COMPACT_ATOMS: atom_id res chain seq x y z
N MET A 1 -42.12 3.24 -33.12
CA MET A 1 -40.76 3.66 -33.51
C MET A 1 -39.84 3.29 -32.36
N ALA A 2 -39.28 2.07 -32.42
CA ALA A 2 -38.56 1.44 -31.33
C ALA A 2 -37.05 1.64 -31.54
N HIS A 3 -36.42 2.46 -30.69
CA HIS A 3 -34.97 2.56 -30.65
C HIS A 3 -34.42 1.50 -29.69
N ARG A 4 -34.00 0.37 -30.25
CA ARG A 4 -33.13 -0.61 -29.59
C ARG A 4 -31.74 0.03 -29.49
N SER A 5 -31.32 0.42 -28.30
CA SER A 5 -29.92 0.76 -28.03
C SER A 5 -29.15 -0.52 -27.74
N SER A 6 -28.51 -1.05 -28.77
CA SER A 6 -27.47 -2.07 -28.66
C SER A 6 -26.25 -1.48 -27.94
N SER A 7 -26.13 -1.77 -26.64
CA SER A 7 -24.90 -1.53 -25.89
C SER A 7 -23.85 -2.53 -26.35
N VAL A 8 -22.79 -2.02 -26.96
CA VAL A 8 -21.55 -2.73 -27.30
C VAL A 8 -21.06 -3.52 -26.08
N ALA A 9 -20.86 -4.82 -26.26
CA ALA A 9 -20.20 -5.68 -25.30
C ALA A 9 -18.74 -5.24 -25.16
N THR A 10 -18.38 -4.72 -24.00
CA THR A 10 -16.97 -4.73 -23.58
C THR A 10 -16.68 -6.16 -23.17
N GLU A 11 -15.95 -6.91 -24.00
CA GLU A 11 -15.39 -8.24 -23.70
C GLU A 11 -14.35 -8.12 -22.59
N GLY A 12 -14.82 -7.89 -21.37
CA GLY A 12 -14.03 -7.88 -20.15
C GLY A 12 -14.76 -8.71 -19.11
N LEU A 13 -14.02 -9.59 -18.44
CA LEU A 13 -14.51 -10.46 -17.37
C LEU A 13 -15.35 -9.64 -16.37
N ARG A 14 -16.66 -9.89 -16.26
CA ARG A 14 -17.49 -9.16 -15.29
C ARG A 14 -17.13 -9.61 -13.89
N ARG A 15 -16.90 -8.67 -12.97
CA ARG A 15 -16.52 -8.95 -11.57
C ARG A 15 -17.46 -9.94 -10.88
N ARG A 16 -18.77 -9.88 -11.12
CA ARG A 16 -19.74 -10.81 -10.51
C ARG A 16 -19.57 -12.23 -11.02
N ASP A 17 -19.33 -12.42 -12.30
CA ASP A 17 -19.14 -13.76 -12.90
C ASP A 17 -17.81 -14.37 -12.44
N PHE A 18 -16.76 -13.54 -12.36
CA PHE A 18 -15.48 -13.91 -11.77
C PHE A 18 -15.63 -14.33 -10.31
N LEU A 19 -16.18 -13.46 -9.46
CA LEU A 19 -16.31 -13.77 -8.03
C LEU A 19 -17.23 -14.97 -7.77
N ALA A 20 -18.29 -15.16 -8.57
CA ALA A 20 -19.18 -16.32 -8.46
C ALA A 20 -18.45 -17.64 -8.80
N TYR A 21 -17.67 -17.66 -9.89
CA TYR A 21 -16.88 -18.83 -10.28
C TYR A 21 -15.84 -19.18 -9.20
N PHE A 22 -15.06 -18.20 -8.75
CA PHE A 22 -14.00 -18.41 -7.75
C PHE A 22 -14.54 -18.72 -6.34
N SER A 23 -15.74 -18.23 -5.99
CA SER A 23 -16.41 -18.63 -4.75
C SER A 23 -17.00 -20.04 -4.84
N GLY A 24 -17.54 -20.42 -6.01
CA GLY A 24 -18.15 -21.74 -6.24
C GLY A 24 -17.14 -22.90 -6.24
N ILE A 25 -15.91 -22.68 -6.70
CA ILE A 25 -14.82 -23.68 -6.64
C ILE A 25 -14.04 -23.66 -5.32
N GLY A 26 -14.52 -22.90 -4.32
CA GLY A 26 -13.97 -22.89 -2.97
C GLY A 26 -12.77 -21.96 -2.76
N LEU A 27 -12.27 -21.25 -3.78
CA LEU A 27 -11.17 -20.29 -3.62
C LEU A 27 -11.54 -19.07 -2.78
N GLY A 28 -12.82 -18.68 -2.74
CA GLY A 28 -13.33 -17.68 -1.80
C GLY A 28 -13.39 -18.14 -0.34
N GLY A 29 -13.36 -19.45 -0.06
CA GLY A 29 -13.38 -20.04 1.29
C GLY A 29 -12.05 -20.68 1.72
N THR A 30 -11.04 -20.70 0.85
CA THR A 30 -9.71 -21.14 1.26
C THR A 30 -9.17 -20.20 2.32
N LEU A 31 -8.45 -20.75 3.31
CA LEU A 31 -7.67 -19.95 4.26
C LEU A 31 -6.60 -19.10 3.55
N PHE A 32 -6.44 -19.21 2.22
CA PHE A 32 -5.38 -18.57 1.45
C PHE A 32 -5.28 -17.05 1.67
N PRO A 33 -6.35 -16.23 1.61
CA PRO A 33 -6.23 -14.81 1.93
C PRO A 33 -5.81 -14.57 3.40
N GLY A 34 -6.33 -15.38 4.32
CA GLY A 34 -5.99 -15.29 5.75
C GLY A 34 -4.56 -15.74 6.07
N VAL A 35 -4.07 -16.78 5.39
CA VAL A 35 -2.71 -17.33 5.51
C VAL A 35 -1.71 -16.41 4.84
N LEU A 36 -2.03 -15.82 3.69
CA LEU A 36 -1.21 -14.77 3.09
C LEU A 36 -1.14 -13.54 3.99
N TRP A 37 -2.27 -13.11 4.56
CA TRP A 37 -2.28 -12.01 5.52
C TRP A 37 -1.48 -12.33 6.78
N ALA A 38 -1.62 -13.53 7.34
CA ALA A 38 -0.83 -13.99 8.48
C ALA A 38 0.67 -14.06 8.13
N ARG A 39 1.03 -14.60 6.96
CA ARG A 39 2.42 -14.70 6.50
C ARG A 39 3.02 -13.34 6.17
N SER A 40 2.23 -12.37 5.72
CA SER A 40 2.69 -10.99 5.52
C SER A 40 3.09 -10.28 6.82
N ARG A 41 2.67 -10.80 7.98
CA ARG A 41 3.10 -10.29 9.29
C ARG A 41 4.46 -10.82 9.72
N ASP A 42 4.88 -11.96 9.18
CA ASP A 42 6.28 -12.38 9.31
C ASP A 42 7.09 -11.46 8.42
N LEU A 43 7.76 -10.48 9.02
CA LEU A 43 8.73 -9.66 8.30
C LEU A 43 9.94 -10.55 8.01
N PRO A 44 10.18 -10.95 6.74
CA PRO A 44 11.39 -11.67 6.40
C PRO A 44 12.61 -10.82 6.73
N GLU A 45 13.74 -11.49 7.00
CA GLU A 45 15.04 -10.84 7.11
C GLU A 45 15.30 -10.00 5.84
N ILE A 46 15.90 -8.82 6.00
CA ILE A 46 16.24 -7.97 4.86
C ILE A 46 17.42 -8.62 4.13
N THR A 47 17.18 -9.11 2.92
CA THR A 47 18.20 -9.70 2.04
C THR A 47 18.50 -8.79 0.85
N PRO A 48 19.59 -9.02 0.10
CA PRO A 48 19.87 -8.27 -1.12
C PRO A 48 18.73 -8.33 -2.14
N GLU A 49 18.03 -9.46 -2.26
CA GLU A 49 16.88 -9.61 -3.15
C GLU A 49 15.71 -8.71 -2.72
N THR A 50 15.57 -8.49 -1.40
CA THR A 50 14.61 -7.53 -0.85
C THR A 50 14.95 -6.11 -1.30
N VAL A 51 16.24 -5.75 -1.28
CA VAL A 51 16.73 -4.44 -1.74
C VAL A 51 16.51 -4.28 -3.25
N ALA A 52 16.85 -5.30 -4.05
CA ALA A 52 16.64 -5.30 -5.49
C ALA A 52 15.16 -5.12 -5.86
N SER A 53 14.26 -5.86 -5.20
CA SER A 53 12.82 -5.73 -5.40
C SER A 53 12.30 -4.32 -5.05
N ALA A 54 12.81 -3.74 -3.96
CA ALA A 54 12.45 -2.38 -3.57
C ALA A 54 13.03 -1.32 -4.53
N ALA A 55 14.23 -1.55 -5.05
CA ALA A 55 14.89 -0.68 -6.01
C ALA A 55 14.12 -0.63 -7.34
N GLU A 56 13.61 -1.77 -7.83
CA GLU A 56 12.75 -1.83 -9.02
C GLU A 56 11.49 -0.95 -8.84
N ILE A 57 10.82 -1.05 -7.69
CA ILE A 57 9.65 -0.23 -7.36
C ILE A 57 10.01 1.26 -7.30
N ALA A 58 11.20 1.59 -6.78
CA ALA A 58 11.69 2.95 -6.65
C ALA A 58 12.28 3.53 -7.95
N GLY A 59 12.45 2.72 -9.00
CA GLY A 59 13.14 3.12 -10.23
C GLY A 59 14.63 3.38 -10.03
N LEU A 60 15.27 2.61 -9.15
CA LEU A 60 16.69 2.67 -8.82
C LEU A 60 17.39 1.38 -9.25
N ASP A 61 18.66 1.49 -9.65
CA ASP A 61 19.50 0.36 -10.01
C ASP A 61 20.69 0.26 -9.05
N PHE A 62 20.89 -0.93 -8.48
CA PHE A 62 22.03 -1.24 -7.61
C PHE A 62 22.66 -2.56 -8.05
N THR A 63 23.98 -2.63 -7.92
CA THR A 63 24.69 -3.90 -8.01
C THR A 63 24.44 -4.74 -6.76
N GLU A 64 24.68 -6.05 -6.88
CA GLU A 64 24.55 -6.99 -5.75
C GLU A 64 25.41 -6.55 -4.55
N SER A 65 26.66 -6.15 -4.82
CA SER A 65 27.59 -5.70 -3.77
C SER A 65 27.10 -4.42 -3.07
N GLU A 66 26.48 -3.49 -3.80
CA GLU A 66 25.89 -2.29 -3.19
C GLU A 66 24.70 -2.65 -2.29
N SER A 67 23.83 -3.57 -2.74
CA SER A 67 22.72 -4.09 -1.95
C SER A 67 23.20 -4.77 -0.65
N GLU A 68 24.25 -5.60 -0.73
CA GLU A 68 24.89 -6.21 0.44
C GLU A 68 25.43 -5.17 1.43
N MET A 69 26.05 -4.10 0.92
CA MET A 69 26.58 -3.01 1.74
C MET A 69 25.47 -2.27 2.51
N MET A 70 24.26 -2.19 1.94
CA MET A 70 23.11 -1.52 2.56
C MET A 70 22.51 -2.30 3.73
N LEU A 71 22.63 -3.63 3.76
CA LEU A 71 21.91 -4.50 4.70
C LEU A 71 22.06 -4.07 6.17
N ARG A 72 23.30 -3.78 6.61
CA ARG A 72 23.55 -3.33 8.00
C ARG A 72 22.81 -2.03 8.33
N GLY A 73 22.80 -1.08 7.40
CA GLY A 73 22.11 0.20 7.57
C GLY A 73 20.60 0.02 7.62
N LEU A 74 20.07 -0.81 6.71
CA LEU A 74 18.64 -1.13 6.65
C LEU A 74 18.14 -1.85 7.91
N GLU A 75 18.92 -2.80 8.44
CA GLU A 75 18.58 -3.51 9.69
C GLU A 75 18.55 -2.54 10.89
N ASN A 76 19.51 -1.62 10.96
CA ASN A 76 19.52 -0.58 12.01
C ASN A 76 18.35 0.39 11.88
N ASN A 77 17.99 0.79 10.66
CA ASN A 77 16.81 1.60 10.41
C ASN A 77 15.53 0.87 10.81
N LEU A 78 15.39 -0.41 10.44
CA LEU A 78 14.25 -1.24 10.82
C LEU A 78 14.08 -1.32 12.34
N ARG A 79 15.19 -1.56 13.07
CA ARG A 79 15.22 -1.54 14.54
C ARG A 79 14.73 -0.21 15.10
N SER A 80 15.22 0.90 14.54
CA SER A 80 14.85 2.26 14.97
C SER A 80 13.37 2.54 14.70
N TYR A 81 12.84 2.14 13.54
CA TYR A 81 11.42 2.29 13.22
C TYR A 81 10.52 1.42 14.10
N ARG A 82 10.96 0.21 14.48
CA ARG A 82 10.21 -0.62 15.44
C ARG A 82 10.09 0.07 16.80
N ALA A 83 11.20 0.61 17.32
CA ALA A 83 11.18 1.39 18.56
C ALA A 83 10.26 2.62 18.48
N LEU A 84 10.23 3.33 17.34
CA LEU A 84 9.30 4.45 17.14
C LEU A 84 7.82 4.02 17.11
N ARG A 85 7.51 2.84 16.57
CA ARG A 85 6.14 2.31 16.51
C ARG A 85 5.61 1.83 17.87
N GLU A 86 6.49 1.59 18.83
CA GLU A 86 6.11 1.27 20.22
C GLU A 86 5.66 2.51 21.00
N VAL A 87 5.96 3.71 20.51
CA VAL A 87 5.50 4.96 21.12
C VAL A 87 4.00 5.12 20.88
N PRO A 88 3.15 5.14 21.93
CA PRO A 88 1.72 5.28 21.75
C PRO A 88 1.39 6.73 21.35
N ILE A 89 0.76 6.90 20.18
CA ILE A 89 0.26 8.19 19.71
C ILE A 89 -1.27 8.10 19.65
N PRO A 90 -1.99 8.79 20.56
CA PRO A 90 -3.44 8.90 20.51
C PRO A 90 -3.93 9.55 19.21
N ASN A 91 -5.09 9.14 18.70
CA ASN A 91 -5.65 9.62 17.44
C ASN A 91 -6.05 11.12 17.45
N ASP A 92 -6.19 11.73 18.63
CA ASP A 92 -6.47 13.16 18.82
C ASP A 92 -5.20 14.02 18.75
N VAL A 93 -4.02 13.41 18.75
CA VAL A 93 -2.76 14.13 18.55
C VAL A 93 -2.58 14.44 17.06
N ALA A 94 -2.64 15.73 16.74
CA ALA A 94 -2.37 16.22 15.39
C ALA A 94 -0.90 15.94 14.99
N PRO A 95 -0.60 15.74 13.70
CA PRO A 95 0.77 15.63 13.21
C PRO A 95 1.61 16.86 13.59
N ALA A 96 2.90 16.64 13.89
CA ALA A 96 3.82 17.71 14.28
C ALA A 96 3.98 18.80 13.21
N VAL A 97 3.82 18.43 11.94
CA VAL A 97 3.82 19.35 10.80
C VAL A 97 2.45 19.33 10.16
N ARG A 98 1.81 20.49 10.11
CA ARG A 98 0.53 20.70 9.42
C ARG A 98 0.78 21.60 8.22
N PHE A 99 0.25 21.21 7.07
CA PHE A 99 0.15 22.12 5.94
C PHE A 99 -0.87 23.22 6.25
N ASP A 100 -0.43 24.47 6.17
CA ASP A 100 -1.29 25.64 6.30
C ASP A 100 -1.39 26.33 4.93
N PRO A 101 -2.52 26.23 4.23
CA PRO A 101 -2.69 26.86 2.92
C PRO A 101 -2.90 28.37 3.00
N THR A 102 -3.00 28.96 4.20
CA THR A 102 -3.24 30.39 4.34
C THR A 102 -2.01 31.19 3.93
N LEU A 103 -2.22 32.16 3.04
CA LEU A 103 -1.16 33.10 2.66
C LEU A 103 -0.94 34.08 3.81
N ALA A 104 0.30 34.52 3.99
CA ALA A 104 0.63 35.54 4.98
C ALA A 104 -0.28 36.77 4.82
N GLY A 105 -0.93 37.18 5.91
CA GLY A 105 -1.85 38.32 5.92
C GLY A 105 -3.26 38.04 5.36
N ARG A 106 -3.60 36.80 5.00
CA ARG A 106 -4.97 36.41 4.64
C ARG A 106 -5.57 35.46 5.67
N ALA A 107 -6.79 35.77 6.10
CA ALA A 107 -7.61 34.83 6.82
C ALA A 107 -8.06 33.69 5.88
N ALA A 108 -8.21 32.48 6.42
CA ALA A 108 -8.88 31.41 5.70
C ALA A 108 -10.30 31.86 5.33
N PRO A 109 -10.80 31.53 4.12
CA PRO A 109 -12.17 31.85 3.76
C PRO A 109 -13.11 31.16 4.78
N SER A 110 -13.88 31.96 5.51
CA SER A 110 -14.97 31.44 6.31
C SER A 110 -16.05 30.99 5.34
N GLY A 111 -16.32 29.69 5.27
CA GLY A 111 -17.49 29.17 4.58
C GLY A 111 -18.74 29.68 5.30
N VAL A 112 -19.24 30.83 4.87
CA VAL A 112 -20.54 31.37 5.25
C VAL A 112 -21.31 31.54 3.95
N ASP A 113 -22.11 30.51 3.65
CA ASP A 113 -23.49 30.60 3.18
C ASP A 113 -24.21 29.32 3.65
#